data_AF-A0AA46T9F4-F1
#
_entry.id   AF-A0AA46T9F4-F1
#
_cell.length_a   1.000
_cell.length_b   1.000
_cell.length_c   1.000
_cell.angle_alpha   90.00
_cell.angle_beta   90.00
_cell.angle_gamma   90.00
#
_symmetry.space_group_name_H-M   'P 1'
#
loop_
_entity.id
_entity.type
_entity.pdbx_description
1 polymer ?
#
loop_
_entity_poly.entity_id
_entity_poly.type
_entity_poly.pdbx_seq_one_letter_code
_entity_poly.pdbx_strand_id
1 'polypeptide(L)'
;MKKFIAAMIMFVVPAMVQASNIFEGTYENKNRTAEVDLIEFDGSVTMNTTSFYGNGAAVNWFFDFKMPKDREVKVGETVKGRVRSIDGLYGCVFDEKAEMKMEANGVVKVRFPLLTYHFETRSVNERIGTGYRRYVDWNGWGWIERGYHFPIERYRIISQECVVTQRNMTVNVLYPLFDGNQPSPVPVP
;
A
#
# COMPACT_ATOMS: atom_id res chain seq x y z
N MET A 1 -36.37 7.41 68.33
CA MET A 1 -35.83 6.44 67.35
C MET A 1 -35.38 7.20 66.11
N LYS A 2 -34.06 7.32 65.87
CA LYS A 2 -33.50 7.98 64.68
C LYS A 2 -33.51 6.97 63.53
N LYS A 3 -34.25 7.26 62.45
CA LYS A 3 -34.19 6.49 61.20
C LYS A 3 -33.12 7.12 60.31
N PHE A 4 -32.02 6.41 60.07
CA PHE A 4 -31.06 6.76 59.04
C PHE A 4 -31.59 6.26 57.69
N ILE A 5 -31.81 7.16 56.75
CA ILE A 5 -32.06 6.83 55.35
C ILE A 5 -30.68 6.78 54.69
N ALA A 6 -30.24 5.58 54.31
CA ALA A 6 -29.05 5.41 53.48
C ALA A 6 -29.40 5.85 52.05
N ALA A 7 -28.86 6.99 51.63
CA ALA A 7 -28.92 7.41 50.23
C ALA A 7 -27.94 6.55 49.43
N MET A 8 -28.47 5.65 48.62
CA MET A 8 -27.71 4.87 47.65
C MET A 8 -27.32 5.80 46.50
N ILE A 9 -26.09 6.31 46.53
CA ILE A 9 -25.52 7.09 45.44
C ILE A 9 -25.25 6.13 44.29
N MET A 10 -26.15 6.10 43.30
CA MET A 10 -25.86 5.52 41.99
C MET A 10 -24.78 6.37 41.33
N PHE A 11 -23.54 5.90 41.35
CA PHE A 11 -22.49 6.38 40.46
C PHE A 11 -22.88 5.99 39.04
N VAL A 12 -23.50 6.92 38.31
CA VAL A 12 -23.56 6.86 36.85
C VAL A 12 -22.15 7.15 36.37
N VAL A 13 -21.40 6.12 36.00
CA VAL A 13 -20.15 6.28 35.27
C VAL A 13 -20.54 6.83 33.91
N PRO A 14 -20.17 8.06 33.53
CA PRO A 14 -20.39 8.52 32.17
C PRO A 14 -19.58 7.60 31.26
N ALA A 15 -20.25 6.95 30.31
CA ALA A 15 -19.56 6.31 29.20
C ALA A 15 -18.65 7.37 28.58
N MET A 16 -17.34 7.14 28.62
CA MET A 16 -16.39 7.97 27.88
C MET A 16 -16.77 7.81 26.41
N VAL A 17 -17.48 8.80 25.87
CA VAL A 17 -17.64 8.94 24.42
C VAL A 17 -16.27 9.33 23.93
N GLN A 18 -15.48 8.33 23.57
CA GLN A 18 -14.21 8.55 22.90
C GLN A 18 -14.55 9.21 21.57
N ALA A 19 -14.06 10.44 21.37
CA ALA A 19 -14.24 11.15 20.11
C ALA A 19 -13.41 10.44 19.04
N SER A 20 -13.95 9.36 18.49
CA SER A 20 -13.36 8.62 17.37
C SER A 20 -13.94 9.14 16.07
N ASN A 21 -13.11 9.19 15.04
CA ASN A 21 -13.59 9.50 13.70
C ASN A 21 -14.64 8.47 13.26
N ILE A 22 -15.59 8.85 12.41
CA ILE A 22 -16.56 7.89 11.85
C ILE A 22 -15.86 6.72 11.13
N PHE A 23 -14.67 6.94 10.58
CA PHE A 23 -13.90 5.92 9.87
C PHE A 23 -13.05 5.03 10.78
N GLU A 24 -12.81 5.43 12.03
CA GLU A 24 -11.85 4.76 12.89
C GLU A 24 -12.38 3.38 13.33
N GLY A 25 -11.54 2.35 13.20
CA GLY A 25 -11.88 0.98 13.56
C GLY A 25 -11.21 -0.07 12.68
N THR A 26 -11.51 -1.34 12.97
CA THR A 26 -11.02 -2.49 12.23
C THR A 26 -12.04 -2.95 11.20
N TYR A 27 -11.57 -3.19 9.98
CA TYR A 27 -12.39 -3.58 8.84
C TYR A 27 -11.84 -4.83 8.16
N GLU A 28 -12.71 -5.64 7.60
CA GLU A 28 -12.36 -6.79 6.76
C GLU A 28 -12.54 -6.49 5.28
N ASN A 29 -11.72 -7.13 4.45
CA ASN A 29 -11.91 -7.08 3.00
C ASN A 29 -13.19 -7.83 2.58
N LYS A 30 -13.65 -7.61 1.34
CA LYS A 30 -14.84 -8.26 0.77
C LYS A 30 -14.90 -9.79 0.93
N ASN A 31 -13.75 -10.46 0.93
CA ASN A 31 -13.67 -11.92 1.04
C ASN A 31 -13.48 -12.42 2.48
N ARG A 32 -13.40 -11.54 3.49
CA ARG A 32 -13.17 -11.86 4.90
C ARG A 32 -11.90 -12.67 5.17
N THR A 33 -10.84 -12.37 4.42
CA THR A 33 -9.54 -13.05 4.50
C THR A 33 -8.44 -12.18 5.09
N ALA A 34 -8.69 -10.87 5.17
CA ALA A 34 -7.72 -9.91 5.65
C ALA A 34 -8.43 -8.76 6.34
N GLU A 35 -7.82 -8.31 7.42
CA GLU A 35 -8.27 -7.18 8.23
C GLU A 35 -7.34 -5.98 8.02
N VAL A 36 -7.87 -4.80 8.27
CA VAL A 36 -7.13 -3.56 8.22
C VAL A 36 -7.70 -2.57 9.23
N ASP A 37 -6.80 -1.83 9.89
CA ASP A 37 -7.18 -0.77 10.79
C ASP A 37 -7.17 0.58 10.07
N LEU A 38 -8.22 1.35 10.28
CA LEU A 38 -8.29 2.75 9.94
C LEU A 38 -8.10 3.53 11.23
N ILE A 39 -7.02 4.31 11.30
CA ILE A 39 -6.62 5.01 12.53
C ILE A 39 -6.49 6.50 12.23
N GLU A 40 -7.10 7.35 13.07
CA GLU A 40 -6.84 8.78 13.00
C GLU A 40 -5.49 9.12 13.65
N PHE A 41 -4.62 9.78 12.88
CA PHE A 41 -3.32 10.26 13.32
C PHE A 41 -3.05 11.63 12.70
N ASP A 42 -2.76 12.64 13.52
CA ASP A 42 -2.46 14.02 13.07
C ASP A 42 -3.52 14.62 12.13
N GLY A 43 -4.81 14.45 12.48
CA GLY A 43 -5.95 14.94 11.71
C GLY A 43 -6.13 14.25 10.35
N SER A 44 -5.54 13.07 10.19
CA SER A 44 -5.64 12.22 9.02
C SER A 44 -6.10 10.83 9.40
N VAL A 45 -7.02 10.24 8.66
CA VAL A 45 -7.27 8.80 8.76
C VAL A 45 -6.27 8.09 7.87
N THR A 46 -5.51 7.19 8.47
CA THR A 46 -4.43 6.44 7.82
C THR A 46 -4.75 4.95 7.80
N MET A 47 -4.26 4.28 6.76
CA MET A 47 -4.42 2.83 6.56
C MET A 47 -3.20 2.31 5.81
N ASN A 48 -2.65 1.16 6.22
CA ASN A 48 -1.57 0.49 5.52
C ASN A 48 -1.90 -0.98 5.25
N THR A 49 -1.46 -1.49 4.10
CA THR A 49 -1.64 -2.89 3.74
C THR A 49 -0.55 -3.36 2.80
N THR A 50 -0.33 -4.66 2.74
CA THR A 50 0.68 -5.27 1.88
C THR A 50 0.02 -6.32 0.99
N SER A 51 0.32 -6.26 -0.30
CA SER A 51 -0.02 -7.31 -1.27
C SER A 51 1.24 -8.01 -1.75
N PHE A 52 1.11 -9.21 -2.31
CA PHE A 52 2.24 -9.97 -2.83
C PHE A 52 2.01 -10.35 -4.28
N TYR A 53 3.06 -10.27 -5.09
CA TYR A 53 3.11 -10.90 -6.40
C TYR A 53 3.18 -12.43 -6.26
N GLY A 54 2.86 -13.15 -7.34
CA GLY A 54 2.97 -14.61 -7.37
C GLY A 54 4.39 -15.14 -7.11
N ASN A 55 5.43 -14.32 -7.30
CA ASN A 55 6.82 -14.65 -6.98
C ASN A 55 7.23 -14.26 -5.54
N GLY A 56 6.29 -13.80 -4.71
CA GLY A 56 6.53 -13.43 -3.32
C GLY A 56 7.05 -12.00 -3.09
N ALA A 57 7.31 -11.21 -4.14
CA ALA A 57 7.68 -9.80 -3.96
C ALA A 57 6.50 -9.01 -3.36
N ALA A 58 6.78 -8.22 -2.33
CA ALA A 58 5.77 -7.43 -1.62
C ALA A 58 5.51 -6.09 -2.32
N VAL A 59 4.28 -5.60 -2.23
CA VAL A 59 3.89 -4.22 -2.56
C VAL A 59 3.24 -3.63 -1.33
N ASN A 60 3.87 -2.63 -0.73
CA ASN A 60 3.36 -1.96 0.46
C ASN A 60 2.57 -0.73 0.05
N TRP A 61 1.36 -0.58 0.61
CA TRP A 61 0.44 0.51 0.33
C TRP A 61 0.20 1.32 1.61
N PHE A 62 0.22 2.64 1.46
CA PHE A 62 0.02 3.61 2.53
C PHE A 62 -1.02 4.63 2.09
N PHE A 63 -2.14 4.68 2.80
CA PHE A 63 -3.24 5.60 2.52
C PHE A 63 -3.30 6.66 3.61
N ASP A 64 -3.58 7.90 3.19
CA ASP A 64 -3.68 9.06 4.06
C ASP A 64 -4.82 9.97 3.58
N PHE A 65 -5.86 10.13 4.40
CA PHE A 65 -7.04 10.94 4.10
C PHE A 65 -7.16 12.08 5.12
N LYS A 66 -7.09 13.32 4.63
CA LYS A 66 -7.10 14.50 5.51
C LYS A 66 -8.53 14.82 5.96
N MET A 67 -8.73 14.89 7.27
CA MET A 67 -10.02 15.27 7.85
C MET A 67 -10.19 16.80 7.83
N PRO A 68 -11.42 17.30 7.63
CA PRO A 68 -11.72 18.72 7.86
C PRO A 68 -11.45 19.10 9.32
N LYS A 69 -10.81 20.26 9.55
CA LYS A 69 -10.40 20.71 10.90
C LYS A 69 -11.54 21.37 11.68
N ASP A 70 -12.54 21.86 10.98
CA ASP A 70 -13.59 22.75 11.47
C ASP A 70 -14.93 22.04 11.68
N ARG A 71 -15.03 20.77 11.28
CA ARG A 71 -16.26 19.98 11.40
C ARG A 71 -15.96 18.49 11.30
N GLU A 72 -16.93 17.69 11.73
CA GLU A 72 -16.92 16.25 11.51
C GLU A 72 -17.28 15.90 10.05
N VAL A 73 -16.77 14.75 9.60
CA VAL A 73 -17.16 14.15 8.33
C VAL A 73 -18.51 13.47 8.50
N LYS A 74 -19.38 13.61 7.49
CA LYS A 74 -20.71 12.96 7.51
C LYS A 74 -20.71 11.66 6.72
N VAL A 75 -21.58 10.73 7.09
CA VAL A 75 -21.88 9.56 6.27
C VAL A 75 -22.31 10.01 4.87
N GLY A 76 -21.78 9.35 3.84
CA GLY A 76 -22.00 9.70 2.44
C GLY A 76 -21.04 10.77 1.90
N GLU A 77 -20.29 11.46 2.76
CA GLU A 77 -19.30 12.44 2.33
C GLU A 77 -18.03 11.77 1.78
N THR A 78 -17.48 12.35 0.71
CA THR A 78 -16.21 11.89 0.15
C THR A 78 -15.05 12.70 0.71
N VAL A 79 -14.15 12.02 1.40
CA VAL A 79 -12.89 12.58 1.90
C VAL A 79 -11.78 12.35 0.90
N LYS A 80 -10.99 13.39 0.63
CA LYS A 80 -9.86 13.32 -0.31
C LYS A 80 -8.56 12.99 0.44
N GLY A 81 -7.71 12.23 -0.22
CA GLY A 81 -6.45 11.79 0.32
C GLY A 81 -5.46 11.37 -0.75
N ARG A 82 -4.48 10.58 -0.33
CA ARG A 82 -3.43 10.04 -1.18
C ARG A 82 -3.21 8.57 -0.88
N VAL A 83 -2.72 7.86 -1.89
CA VAL A 83 -2.16 6.52 -1.74
C VAL A 83 -0.72 6.55 -2.24
N ARG A 84 0.18 6.03 -1.41
CA ARG A 84 1.57 5.79 -1.75
C ARG A 84 1.82 4.29 -1.79
N SER A 85 2.55 3.83 -2.79
CA SER A 85 2.91 2.41 -2.90
C SER A 85 4.40 2.24 -3.14
N ILE A 86 5.00 1.26 -2.49
CA ILE A 86 6.38 0.82 -2.70
C ILE A 86 6.34 -0.58 -3.28
N ASP A 87 6.75 -0.69 -4.53
CA ASP A 87 6.86 -1.94 -5.26
C ASP A 87 8.17 -2.66 -4.94
N GLY A 88 8.09 -3.87 -4.41
CA GLY A 88 9.27 -4.67 -4.05
C GLY A 88 9.88 -5.43 -5.23
N LEU A 89 9.24 -5.47 -6.41
CA LEU A 89 9.78 -6.18 -7.57
C LEU A 89 10.82 -5.35 -8.32
N TYR A 90 10.50 -4.08 -8.57
CA TYR A 90 11.34 -3.12 -9.30
C TYR A 90 11.79 -1.94 -8.45
N GLY A 91 11.36 -1.84 -7.18
CA GLY A 91 11.70 -0.72 -6.30
C GLY A 91 10.95 0.57 -6.63
N CYS A 92 9.86 0.49 -7.39
CA CYS A 92 9.10 1.66 -7.83
C CYS A 92 8.33 2.29 -6.67
N VAL A 93 8.34 3.62 -6.60
CA VAL A 93 7.52 4.38 -5.66
C VAL A 93 6.49 5.18 -6.44
N PHE A 94 5.22 5.02 -6.09
CA PHE A 94 4.12 5.78 -6.70
C PHE A 94 3.37 6.56 -5.63
N ASP A 95 2.85 7.72 -6.02
CA ASP A 95 2.06 8.60 -5.16
C ASP A 95 0.89 9.17 -5.97
N GLU A 96 -0.32 8.75 -5.62
CA GLU A 96 -1.54 9.01 -6.38
C GLU A 96 -2.65 9.56 -5.49
N LYS A 97 -3.65 10.20 -6.10
CA LYS A 97 -4.82 10.68 -5.37
C LYS A 97 -5.73 9.50 -4.98
N ALA A 98 -6.32 9.59 -3.81
CA ALA A 98 -7.31 8.62 -3.33
C ALA A 98 -8.52 9.34 -2.72
N GLU A 99 -9.64 8.63 -2.64
CA GLU A 99 -10.88 9.10 -2.04
C GLU A 99 -11.42 8.02 -1.10
N MET A 100 -12.00 8.44 0.03
CA MET A 100 -12.62 7.57 1.01
C MET A 100 -14.04 8.04 1.31
N LYS A 101 -14.98 7.09 1.43
CA LYS A 101 -16.38 7.38 1.71
C LYS A 101 -16.97 6.30 2.62
N MET A 102 -17.69 6.72 3.65
CA MET A 102 -18.50 5.83 4.48
C MET A 102 -19.93 5.79 3.91
N GLU A 103 -20.43 4.60 3.64
CA GLU A 103 -21.82 4.38 3.25
C GLU A 103 -22.71 4.22 4.49
N ALA A 104 -24.04 4.36 4.31
CA ALA A 104 -25.00 4.33 5.40
C ALA A 104 -25.04 3.01 6.19
N ASN A 105 -24.55 1.92 5.61
CA ASN A 105 -24.45 0.61 6.22
C ASN A 105 -23.09 0.37 6.93
N GLY A 106 -22.30 1.42 7.17
CA GLY A 106 -20.98 1.32 7.81
C GLY A 106 -19.86 0.82 6.90
N VAL A 107 -20.15 0.46 5.64
CA VAL A 107 -19.14 0.04 4.67
C VAL A 107 -18.29 1.23 4.24
N VAL A 108 -16.97 1.07 4.30
CA VAL A 108 -16.03 2.07 3.80
C VAL A 108 -15.59 1.69 2.39
N LYS A 109 -15.67 2.66 1.48
CA LYS A 109 -15.17 2.55 0.11
C LYS A 109 -13.96 3.43 -0.07
N VAL A 110 -12.86 2.83 -0.52
CA VAL A 110 -11.62 3.53 -0.84
C VAL A 110 -11.37 3.45 -2.33
N ARG A 111 -11.41 4.59 -3.01
CA ARG A 111 -11.23 4.73 -4.46
C ARG A 111 -9.85 5.28 -4.78
N PHE A 112 -9.11 4.60 -5.65
CA PHE A 112 -7.75 4.99 -6.05
C PHE A 112 -7.39 4.40 -7.42
N PRO A 113 -6.38 4.94 -8.13
CA PRO A 113 -5.92 4.35 -9.38
C PRO A 113 -5.01 3.14 -9.11
N LEU A 114 -5.37 1.99 -9.66
CA LEU A 114 -4.46 0.86 -9.83
C LEU A 114 -3.61 1.11 -11.07
N LEU A 115 -2.29 1.14 -10.89
CA LEU A 115 -1.34 1.49 -11.94
C LEU A 115 -0.91 0.24 -12.72
N THR A 116 -0.92 0.34 -14.03
CA THR A 116 -0.12 -0.52 -14.90
C THR A 116 1.13 0.25 -15.28
N TYR A 117 2.29 -0.39 -15.16
CA TYR A 117 3.57 0.23 -15.42
C TYR A 117 4.57 -0.82 -15.91
N HIS A 118 5.65 -0.36 -16.52
CA HIS A 118 6.80 -1.20 -16.86
C HIS A 118 8.10 -0.52 -16.42
N PHE A 119 9.16 -1.32 -16.34
CA PHE A 119 10.48 -0.86 -15.98
C PHE A 119 11.30 -0.60 -17.24
N GLU A 120 11.68 0.65 -17.48
CA GLU A 120 12.58 1.01 -18.57
C GLU A 120 14.01 1.10 -18.03
N THR A 121 14.90 0.29 -18.59
CA THR A 121 16.34 0.43 -18.39
C THR A 121 16.96 0.99 -19.66
N ARG A 122 17.62 2.14 -19.56
CA ARG A 122 18.45 2.67 -20.65
C ARG A 122 19.89 2.36 -20.35
N SER A 123 20.58 1.80 -21.34
CA SER A 123 22.00 1.50 -21.28
C SER A 123 22.72 2.07 -22.49
N VAL A 124 24.00 2.39 -22.29
CA VAL A 124 24.90 2.78 -23.38
C VAL A 124 26.02 1.75 -23.50
N ASN A 125 26.43 1.48 -24.73
CA ASN A 125 27.58 0.64 -24.97
C ASN A 125 28.84 1.40 -24.55
N GLU A 126 29.46 0.93 -23.49
CA GLU A 126 30.74 1.41 -23.00
C GLU A 126 31.78 0.49 -23.63
N ARG A 127 32.19 0.76 -24.88
CA ARG A 127 33.26 0.00 -25.54
C ARG A 127 34.55 0.12 -24.74
N ILE A 128 34.76 -0.79 -23.81
CA ILE A 128 35.95 -0.84 -22.96
C ILE A 128 36.56 -2.24 -23.09
N GLY A 129 37.44 -2.37 -24.08
CA GLY A 129 38.49 -3.39 -24.09
C GLY A 129 38.33 -4.51 -25.11
N THR A 130 39.46 -5.17 -25.31
CA THR A 130 39.60 -6.42 -26.08
C THR A 130 40.02 -7.50 -25.11
N GLY A 131 39.24 -8.58 -25.04
CA GLY A 131 39.64 -9.80 -24.35
C GLY A 131 40.71 -10.51 -25.17
N TYR A 132 41.61 -11.22 -24.49
CA TYR A 132 42.66 -11.98 -25.14
C TYR A 132 42.66 -13.41 -24.61
N ARG A 133 42.61 -14.39 -25.51
CA ARG A 133 42.70 -15.80 -25.18
C ARG A 133 43.86 -16.44 -25.92
N ARG A 134 44.73 -17.10 -25.17
CA ARG A 134 45.79 -17.99 -25.70
C ARG A 134 45.37 -19.44 -25.54
N TYR A 135 45.66 -20.25 -26.54
CA TYR A 135 45.65 -21.70 -26.42
C TYR A 135 46.81 -22.27 -27.23
N VAL A 136 47.43 -23.30 -26.66
CA VAL A 136 48.53 -24.04 -27.26
C VAL A 136 47.95 -25.32 -27.83
N ASP A 137 48.18 -25.57 -29.11
CA ASP A 137 47.62 -26.69 -29.86
C ASP A 137 48.73 -27.50 -30.56
N TRP A 138 48.54 -28.80 -30.72
CA TRP A 138 49.48 -29.69 -31.42
C TRP A 138 48.98 -29.98 -32.83
N ASN A 139 49.68 -29.50 -33.85
CA ASN A 139 49.23 -29.61 -35.25
C ASN A 139 49.73 -30.87 -36.00
N GLY A 140 50.30 -31.84 -35.28
CA GLY A 140 50.92 -33.03 -35.88
C GLY A 140 52.43 -32.91 -36.12
N TRP A 141 53.01 -31.70 -36.10
CA TRP A 141 54.44 -31.45 -36.35
C TRP A 141 55.13 -30.61 -35.29
N GLY A 142 54.36 -29.97 -34.39
CA GLY A 142 54.87 -29.18 -33.29
C GLY A 142 53.76 -28.54 -32.46
N TRP A 143 54.14 -27.95 -31.33
CA TRP A 143 53.27 -27.08 -30.55
C TRP A 143 53.19 -25.72 -31.24
N ILE A 144 51.97 -25.25 -31.52
CA ILE A 144 51.73 -23.90 -31.99
C ILE A 144 50.89 -23.13 -30.97
N GLU A 145 51.31 -21.90 -30.68
CA GLU A 145 50.53 -20.95 -29.88
C GLU A 145 49.61 -20.15 -30.79
N ARG A 146 48.31 -20.12 -30.46
CA ARG A 146 47.32 -19.28 -31.14
C ARG A 146 46.76 -18.26 -30.15
N GLY A 147 46.81 -16.99 -30.54
CA GLY A 147 46.21 -15.88 -29.81
C GLY A 147 44.98 -15.36 -30.53
N TYR A 148 43.85 -15.30 -29.84
CA TYR A 148 42.60 -14.72 -30.35
C TYR A 148 42.20 -13.50 -29.51
N HIS A 149 42.01 -12.36 -30.17
CA HIS A 149 41.47 -11.15 -29.57
C HIS A 149 39.98 -11.05 -29.92
N PHE A 150 39.13 -10.77 -28.94
CA PHE A 150 37.70 -10.56 -29.18
C PHE A 150 37.22 -9.30 -28.47
N PRO A 151 36.26 -8.57 -29.06
CA PRO A 151 35.67 -7.40 -28.41
C PRO A 151 34.91 -7.83 -27.17
N ILE A 152 35.09 -7.11 -26.05
CA ILE A 152 34.22 -7.24 -24.89
C ILE A 152 33.22 -6.09 -24.96
N GLU A 153 31.95 -6.41 -25.19
CA GLU A 153 30.89 -5.43 -25.09
C GLU A 153 30.48 -5.28 -23.63
N ARG A 154 30.65 -4.08 -23.07
CA ARG A 154 30.12 -3.72 -21.75
C ARG A 154 29.00 -2.70 -21.94
N TYR A 155 27.92 -2.89 -21.20
CA TYR A 155 26.79 -1.97 -21.17
C TYR A 155 26.75 -1.30 -19.80
N ARG A 156 26.78 0.02 -19.80
CA ARG A 156 26.58 0.82 -18.59
C ARG A 156 25.13 1.25 -18.53
N ILE A 157 24.44 0.93 -17.44
CA ILE A 157 23.10 1.44 -17.17
C ILE A 157 23.21 2.94 -16.87
N ILE A 158 22.46 3.75 -17.59
CA ILE A 158 22.45 5.22 -17.45
C ILE A 158 21.16 5.72 -16.81
N SER A 159 20.04 5.01 -16.95
CA SER A 159 18.82 5.28 -16.21
C SER A 159 17.98 4.03 -16.01
N GLN A 160 17.21 4.05 -14.93
CA GLN A 160 16.23 3.05 -14.56
C GLN A 160 14.99 3.81 -14.09
N GLU A 161 13.87 3.61 -14.80
CA GLU A 161 12.65 4.38 -14.58
C GLU A 161 11.42 3.46 -14.59
N CYS A 162 10.49 3.73 -13.67
CA CYS A 162 9.19 3.08 -13.66
C CYS A 162 8.21 3.95 -14.42
N VAL A 163 7.80 3.50 -15.61
CA VAL A 163 6.93 4.26 -16.50
C VAL A 163 5.50 3.78 -16.38
N VAL A 164 4.62 4.65 -15.88
CA VAL A 164 3.19 4.36 -15.75
C VAL A 164 2.54 4.40 -17.12
N THR A 165 2.00 3.26 -17.56
CA THR A 165 1.31 3.12 -18.85
C THR A 165 -0.19 3.38 -18.74
N GLN A 166 -0.81 3.00 -17.62
CA GLN A 166 -2.25 3.13 -17.43
C GLN A 166 -2.61 3.39 -15.97
N ARG A 167 -3.70 4.14 -15.77
CA ARG A 167 -4.34 4.40 -14.47
C ARG A 167 -5.77 3.89 -14.51
N ASN A 168 -6.03 2.75 -13.86
CA ASN A 168 -7.36 2.16 -13.80
C ASN A 168 -7.97 2.44 -12.43
N MET A 169 -9.04 3.23 -12.39
CA MET A 169 -9.72 3.51 -11.13
C MET A 169 -10.35 2.24 -10.56
N THR A 170 -9.96 1.90 -9.34
CA THR A 170 -10.51 0.80 -8.56
C THR A 170 -11.17 1.32 -7.29
N VAL A 171 -12.04 0.50 -6.70
CA VAL A 171 -12.69 0.75 -5.42
C VAL A 171 -12.49 -0.47 -4.53
N ASN A 172 -11.74 -0.29 -3.45
CA ASN A 172 -11.66 -1.28 -2.39
C ASN A 172 -12.83 -1.10 -1.43
N VAL A 173 -13.42 -2.21 -0.99
CA VAL A 173 -14.63 -2.24 -0.16
C VAL A 173 -14.28 -2.92 1.15
N LEU A 174 -14.42 -2.17 2.24
CA LEU A 174 -14.07 -2.56 3.59
C LEU A 174 -15.34 -2.67 4.43
N TYR A 175 -15.59 -3.84 4.99
CA TYR A 175 -16.72 -4.10 5.86
C TYR A 175 -16.29 -3.96 7.31
N PRO A 176 -17.08 -3.35 8.19
CA PRO A 176 -16.73 -3.31 9.61
C PRO A 176 -16.57 -4.74 10.14
N LEU A 177 -15.50 -4.99 10.89
CA LEU A 177 -15.29 -6.28 11.51
C LEU A 177 -16.36 -6.47 12.59
N PHE A 178 -17.27 -7.43 12.39
CA PHE A 178 -18.24 -7.80 13.40
C PHE A 178 -17.55 -8.62 14.49
N ASP A 179 -16.99 -7.95 15.49
CA ASP A 179 -16.86 -8.56 16.81
C ASP A 179 -18.28 -8.66 17.40
N GLY A 180 -18.59 -9.68 18.20
CA GLY A 180 -19.94 -9.85 18.76
C GLY A 180 -20.40 -8.74 19.73
N ASN A 181 -19.69 -7.61 19.84
CA ASN A 181 -19.93 -6.53 20.80
C ASN A 181 -20.36 -5.19 20.17
N GLN A 182 -20.33 -5.01 18.85
CA GLN A 182 -20.94 -3.84 18.20
C GLN A 182 -22.31 -4.16 17.61
N PRO A 183 -23.38 -3.39 17.94
CA PRO A 183 -24.69 -3.60 17.35
C PRO A 183 -24.62 -3.36 15.85
N SER A 184 -25.23 -4.26 15.08
CA SER A 184 -25.38 -4.12 13.62
C SER A 184 -25.86 -2.71 13.27
N PRO A 185 -25.34 -2.10 12.19
CA PRO A 185 -25.82 -0.80 11.72
C PRO A 185 -27.33 -0.89 11.53
N VAL A 186 -28.08 -0.09 12.29
CA VAL A 186 -29.53 -0.05 12.18
C VAL A 186 -29.87 0.50 10.79
N PRO A 187 -30.60 -0.24 9.94
CA PRO A 187 -31.10 0.32 8.70
C PRO A 187 -32.01 1.51 9.03
N VAL A 188 -31.68 2.69 8.53
CA VAL A 188 -32.56 3.85 8.63
C VAL A 188 -33.75 3.63 7.67
N PRO A 189 -35.00 3.88 8.11
CA PRO A 189 -36.20 3.70 7.29
C PRO A 189 -36.24 4.59 6.04
#